data_AF-A0AAQ0QM99-F1
#
_entry.id   AF-A0AAQ0QM99-F1
#
_cell.length_a   1.000
_cell.length_b   1.000
_cell.length_c   1.000
_cell.angle_alpha   90.00
_cell.angle_beta   90.00
_cell.angle_gamma   90.00
#
_symmetry.space_group_name_H-M   'P 1'
#
loop_
_entity.id
_entity.type
_entity.pdbx_description
1 polymer ?
#
loop_
_entity_poly.entity_id
_entity_poly.type
_entity_poly.pdbx_seq_one_letter_code
_entity_poly.pdbx_strand_id
1 'polypeptide(L)' 'MNIDTIGYNAGLVWNALNEVEAIGLVQLRKVTKLKDKELMLALGWLAREDKLVISEDENGKNIIVSLAQG' A
#
# COMPACT_ATOMS: atom_id res chain seq x y z
N MET A 1 -11.96 -12.74 -4.79
CA MET A 1 -10.72 -12.14 -5.34
C MET A 1 -9.76 -13.29 -5.58
N ASN A 2 -9.14 -13.36 -6.76
CA ASN A 2 -8.14 -14.37 -7.11
C ASN A 2 -6.73 -13.75 -7.07
N ILE A 3 -5.71 -14.57 -7.32
CA ILE A 3 -4.30 -14.15 -7.33
C ILE A 3 -4.06 -13.02 -8.35
N ASP A 4 -4.60 -13.15 -9.56
CA ASP A 4 -4.42 -12.15 -10.62
C ASP A 4 -4.96 -10.77 -10.22
N THR A 5 -6.15 -10.73 -9.59
CA THR A 5 -6.76 -9.48 -9.11
C THR A 5 -5.91 -8.85 -8.00
N ILE A 6 -5.35 -9.67 -7.10
CA ILE A 6 -4.48 -9.17 -6.02
C ILE A 6 -3.20 -8.56 -6.62
N GLY A 7 -2.57 -9.25 -7.58
CA GLY A 7 -1.38 -8.74 -8.27
C GLY A 7 -1.64 -7.45 -9.04
N TYR A 8 -2.77 -7.36 -9.76
CA TYR A 8 -3.18 -6.12 -10.43
C TYR A 8 -3.38 -4.97 -9.43
N ASN A 9 -4.09 -5.21 -8.33
CA ASN A 9 -4.31 -4.21 -7.28
C ASN A 9 -3.00 -3.81 -6.59
N ALA A 10 -2.06 -4.74 -6.40
CA ALA A 10 -0.71 -4.46 -5.90
C ALA A 10 0.05 -3.52 -6.83
N GLY A 11 -0.09 -3.67 -8.16
CA GLY A 11 0.44 -2.72 -9.14
C GLY A 11 -0.14 -1.31 -9.00
N LEU A 12 -1.45 -1.20 -8.77
CA LEU A 12 -2.09 0.11 -8.51
C LEU A 12 -1.55 0.77 -7.24
N VAL A 13 -1.38 0.00 -6.16
CA VAL A 13 -0.80 0.49 -4.91
C VAL A 13 0.66 0.90 -5.11
N TRP A 14 1.46 0.07 -5.79
CA TRP A 14 2.87 0.36 -6.05
C TRP A 14 3.03 1.66 -6.86
N ASN A 15 2.24 1.84 -7.93
CA ASN A 15 2.24 3.08 -8.71
C ASN A 15 1.87 4.30 -7.85
N ALA A 16 0.85 4.18 -6.99
CA ALA A 16 0.46 5.28 -6.10
C ALA A 16 1.55 5.63 -5.07
N LEU A 17 2.29 4.63 -4.57
CA LEU A 17 3.41 4.83 -3.65
C LEU A 17 4.67 5.36 -4.35
N ASN A 18 4.82 5.17 -5.66
CA ASN A 18 5.97 5.67 -6.41
C ASN A 18 5.93 7.19 -6.66
N GLU A 19 4.77 7.83 -6.48
CA GLU A 19 4.56 9.27 -6.68
C GLU A 19 4.72 10.09 -5.38
N VAL A 20 4.98 9.44 -4.25
CA VAL A 20 5.01 10.06 -2.92
C VAL A 20 6.11 9.43 -2.06
N GLU A 21 6.64 10.17 -1.09
CA GLU A 21 7.62 9.63 -0.15
C GLU A 21 6.99 8.61 0.80
N ALA A 22 5.83 8.94 1.37
CA ALA A 22 5.06 8.09 2.26
C ALA A 22 3.59 8.53 2.30
N ILE A 23 2.66 7.62 2.57
CA ILE A 23 1.23 7.92 2.58
C ILE A 23 0.45 7.05 3.58
N GLY A 24 -0.55 7.65 4.24
CA GLY A 24 -1.41 6.92 5.17
C GLY A 24 -2.49 6.08 4.46
N LEU A 25 -2.94 4.99 5.10
CA LEU A 25 -3.89 4.03 4.51
C LEU A 25 -5.20 4.66 4.02
N VAL A 26 -5.72 5.66 4.74
CA VAL A 26 -6.96 6.35 4.35
C VAL A 26 -6.80 7.09 3.02
N GLN A 27 -5.67 7.77 2.82
CA GLN A 27 -5.40 8.48 1.59
C GLN A 27 -5.02 7.52 0.47
N LEU A 28 -4.23 6.48 0.77
CA LEU A 28 -3.87 5.45 -0.20
C LEU A 28 -5.10 4.76 -0.79
N ARG A 29 -6.10 4.48 0.03
CA ARG A 29 -7.40 3.96 -0.41
C ARG A 29 -8.13 4.89 -1.36
N LYS A 30 -8.10 6.21 -1.09
CA LYS A 30 -8.76 7.21 -1.93
C LYS A 30 -8.11 7.31 -3.31
N VAL A 31 -6.77 7.33 -3.36
CA VAL A 31 -6.04 7.47 -4.64
C VAL A 31 -6.12 6.20 -5.50
N THR A 32 -6.06 5.02 -4.87
CA THR A 32 -6.19 3.73 -5.58
C THR A 32 -7.63 3.34 -5.89
N LYS A 33 -8.61 3.96 -5.21
CA LYS A 33 -10.05 3.66 -5.27
C LYS A 33 -10.41 2.21 -4.91
N LEU A 34 -9.51 1.53 -4.19
CA LEU A 34 -9.70 0.18 -3.70
C LEU A 34 -10.58 0.18 -2.44
N LYS A 35 -11.26 -0.94 -2.18
CA LYS A 35 -11.89 -1.18 -0.87
C LYS A 35 -10.85 -1.69 0.13
N ASP A 36 -11.16 -1.60 1.42
CA ASP A 36 -10.24 -1.96 2.52
C ASP A 36 -9.64 -3.36 2.36
N LYS A 37 -10.48 -4.36 2.06
CA LYS A 37 -10.02 -5.74 1.84
C LYS A 37 -9.04 -5.85 0.67
N GLU A 38 -9.27 -5.11 -0.40
CA GLU A 38 -8.46 -5.17 -1.62
C GLU A 38 -7.12 -4.47 -1.40
N LEU A 39 -7.15 -3.31 -0.73
CA LEU A 39 -5.97 -2.57 -0.33
C LEU A 39 -5.08 -3.38 0.62
N MET A 40 -5.65 -4.02 1.64
CA MET A 40 -4.89 -4.86 2.59
C MET A 40 -4.25 -6.07 1.90
N LEU A 41 -4.96 -6.73 0.97
CA LEU A 41 -4.40 -7.85 0.20
C LEU A 41 -3.28 -7.38 -0.74
N ALA A 42 -3.45 -6.23 -1.39
CA ALA A 42 -2.44 -5.62 -2.25
C ALA A 42 -1.17 -5.23 -1.46
N LEU A 43 -1.34 -4.63 -0.28
CA LEU A 43 -0.22 -4.32 0.61
C LEU A 43 0.48 -5.58 1.11
N GLY A 44 -0.27 -6.61 1.51
CA GLY A 44 0.30 -7.90 1.92
C GLY A 44 1.09 -8.58 0.78
N TRP A 45 0.64 -8.41 -0.47
CA TRP A 45 1.37 -8.89 -1.64
C TRP A 45 2.71 -8.19 -1.80
N LEU A 46 2.75 -6.86 -1.72
CA LEU A 46 3.99 -6.08 -1.84
C LEU A 46 4.93 -6.30 -0.65
N ALA A 47 4.40 -6.49 0.56
CA ALA A 47 5.17 -6.83 1.75
C ALA A 47 5.86 -8.19 1.62
N ARG A 48 5.18 -9.19 1.04
CA ARG A 48 5.79 -10.50 0.71
C ARG A 48 6.97 -10.39 -0.26
N GLU A 49 7.02 -9.32 -1.06
CA GLU A 49 8.08 -9.03 -2.02
C GLU A 49 9.15 -8.08 -1.47
N ASP A 50 9.12 -7.78 -0.16
CA ASP A 50 10.03 -6.85 0.51
C ASP A 50 10.02 -5.42 -0.10
N LYS A 51 8.91 -5.01 -0.71
CA LYS A 51 8.79 -3.71 -1.41
C LYS A 51 8.25 -2.58 -0.56
N LEU A 52 7.88 -2.83 0.69
CA LEU A 52 7.23 -1.83 1.55
C LEU A 52 8.03 -1.55 2.81
N VAL A 53 8.00 -0.30 3.23
CA VAL A 53 8.27 0.11 4.61
C VAL A 53 6.93 0.48 5.25
N ILE A 54 6.68 -0.07 6.44
CA ILE A 54 5.47 0.20 7.22
C ILE A 54 5.92 0.89 8.50
N SER A 55 5.36 2.06 8.75
CA SER A 55 5.65 2.90 9.92
C SER A 55 4.37 3.46 10.51
N GLU A 56 4.51 4.16 11.64
CA GLU A 56 3.44 4.91 12.25
C GLU A 56 3.68 6.42 12.07
N ASP A 57 2.61 7.21 12.09
CA ASP A 57 2.71 8.65 12.16
C ASP A 57 3.28 9.11 13.52
N GLU A 58 3.58 10.42 13.63
CA GLU A 58 4.17 11.02 14.83
C GLU A 58 3.36 10.77 16.12
N ASN A 59 2.06 10.48 15.99
CA ASN A 59 1.16 10.23 17.10
C ASN A 59 1.00 8.73 17.44
N GLY A 60 1.61 7.83 16.66
CA GLY A 60 1.48 6.38 16.83
C GLY A 60 0.07 5.84 16.56
N LYS A 61 -0.77 6.59 15.84
CA LYS A 61 -2.19 6.26 15.65
C LYS A 61 -2.51 5.79 14.25
N ASN A 62 -1.75 6.25 13.27
CA ASN A 62 -2.01 5.96 11.87
C ASN A 62 -0.84 5.21 11.26
N ILE A 63 -1.17 4.15 10.51
CA ILE A 63 -0.19 3.45 9.68
C ILE A 63 0.13 4.31 8.45
N ILE A 64 1.41 4.50 8.22
CA ILE A 64 1.99 5.11 7.03
C ILE A 64 2.75 4.01 6.27
N VAL A 65 2.66 4.05 4.94
CA VAL A 65 3.35 3.12 4.05
C VAL A 65 4.14 3.89 3.00
N SER A 66 5.32 3.37 2.66
CA SER A 66 6.18 3.85 1.58
C SER A 66 6.83 2.67 0.85
N LEU A 67 7.42 2.93 -0.32
CA LEU A 67 8.24 1.92 -0.98
C LEU A 67 9.57 1.76 -0.23
N ALA A 68 10.02 0.51 -0.07
CA ALA A 68 11.40 0.25 0.33
C ALA A 68 12.32 0.77 -0.78
N GLN A 69 13.13 1.78 -0.46
CA GLN A 69 14.17 2.24 -1.37
C GLN A 69 15.20 1.12 -1.52
N GLY A 70 15.50 0.75 -2.76
CA GLY A 70 16.58 -0.19 -3.08
C GLY A 70 17.95 0.43 -2.90
#